data_AF-A0A7C5DK93-F1
#
_entry.id   AF-A0A7C5DK93-F1
#
_cell.length_a   1.000
_cell.length_b   1.000
_cell.length_c   1.000
_cell.angle_alpha   90.00
_cell.angle_beta   90.00
_cell.angle_gamma   90.00
#
_symmetry.space_group_name_H-M   'P 1'
#
loop_
_entity.id
_entity.type
_entity.pdbx_description
1 polymer ?
#
loop_
_entity_poly.entity_id
_entity_poly.type
_entity_poly.pdbx_seq_one_letter_code
_entity_poly.pdbx_strand_id
1 'polypeptide(L)'
;MKLNYQKTGIFLVLMVFSFLILPFTSYAALNDSDYIVQELEVNDVPNDDGSGLIISWKPLPKERRIIEYRVYRGVTPDTLFAIGKIDVNVKTGVPGDKVYFYDTAFNSFLDITARGKMKTEKGQPKTGPIYRGYPRDISITGPQLKNYKILGVIPDKDYFFKNHKIEQDEGDEKRVYAGMKLRNISMYKKLLDNKEYYYTV
;
A
#
# COMPACT_ATOMS: atom_id res chain seq x y z
N MET A 1 10.26 6.78 -73.08
CA MET A 1 9.48 5.79 -72.31
C MET A 1 8.19 6.47 -71.83
N LYS A 2 7.10 6.34 -72.60
CA LYS A 2 5.81 6.98 -72.29
C LYS A 2 5.09 6.14 -71.23
N LEU A 3 5.11 6.57 -69.97
CA LEU A 3 4.23 5.96 -68.97
C LEU A 3 2.78 6.25 -69.36
N ASN A 4 2.01 5.18 -69.54
CA ASN A 4 0.61 5.23 -69.93
C ASN A 4 -0.19 5.82 -68.76
N TYR A 5 -0.75 7.02 -68.91
CA TYR A 5 -1.45 7.77 -67.86
C TYR A 5 -2.57 6.97 -67.17
N GLN A 6 -3.15 5.97 -67.84
CA GLN A 6 -4.14 5.05 -67.24
C GLN A 6 -3.54 4.07 -66.21
N LYS A 7 -2.27 3.65 -66.38
CA LYS A 7 -1.61 2.71 -65.46
C LYS A 7 -1.13 3.41 -64.19
N THR A 8 -0.72 4.68 -64.27
CA THR A 8 -0.35 5.50 -63.12
C THR A 8 -1.57 5.84 -62.23
N GLY A 9 -2.74 6.06 -62.82
CA GLY A 9 -3.98 6.29 -62.05
C GLY A 9 -4.40 5.10 -61.21
N ILE A 10 -4.35 3.88 -61.78
CA ILE A 10 -4.66 2.63 -61.06
C ILE A 10 -3.68 2.38 -59.91
N PHE A 11 -2.39 2.65 -60.13
CA PHE A 11 -1.37 2.49 -59.11
C PHE A 11 -1.56 3.47 -57.93
N LEU A 12 -1.98 4.71 -58.23
CA LEU A 12 -2.23 5.73 -57.21
C LEU A 12 -3.48 5.40 -56.38
N VAL A 13 -4.54 4.87 -57.01
CA VAL A 13 -5.74 4.39 -56.32
C VAL A 13 -5.42 3.20 -55.40
N LEU A 14 -4.64 2.23 -55.87
CA LEU A 14 -4.19 1.09 -55.06
C LEU A 14 -3.32 1.52 -53.88
N MET A 15 -2.45 2.52 -54.07
CA MET A 15 -1.62 3.06 -53.01
C MET A 15 -2.47 3.79 -51.94
N VAL A 16 -3.45 4.59 -52.34
CA VAL A 16 -4.39 5.24 -51.41
C VAL A 16 -5.23 4.21 -50.64
N PHE A 17 -5.69 3.15 -51.31
CA PHE A 17 -6.41 2.05 -50.65
C PHE A 17 -5.52 1.29 -49.66
N SER A 18 -4.24 1.10 -49.97
CA SER A 18 -3.30 0.44 -49.05
C SER A 18 -3.04 1.25 -47.77
N PHE A 19 -3.14 2.58 -47.82
CA PHE A 19 -3.07 3.44 -46.63
C PHE A 19 -4.37 3.43 -45.80
N LEU A 20 -5.53 3.13 -46.40
CA LEU A 20 -6.82 3.01 -45.69
C LEU A 20 -6.98 1.68 -44.94
N ILE A 21 -6.20 0.64 -45.30
CA ILE A 21 -6.21 -0.67 -44.63
C ILE A 21 -5.10 -0.77 -43.57
N LEU A 22 -4.24 0.25 -43.44
CA LEU A 22 -3.32 0.31 -42.31
C LEU A 22 -4.17 0.37 -41.03
N PRO A 23 -4.08 -0.62 -40.12
CA PRO A 23 -4.76 -0.53 -38.85
C PRO A 23 -4.16 0.69 -38.15
N PHE A 24 -4.95 1.76 -38.04
CA PHE A 24 -4.66 2.79 -37.07
C PHE A 24 -4.63 2.06 -35.73
N THR A 25 -3.44 1.82 -35.21
CA THR A 25 -3.26 1.36 -33.85
C THR A 25 -3.77 2.52 -32.99
N SER A 26 -5.07 2.51 -32.70
CA SER A 26 -5.65 3.34 -31.67
C SER A 26 -4.98 2.92 -30.38
N TYR A 27 -3.97 3.67 -29.97
CA TYR A 27 -3.56 3.69 -28.59
C TYR A 27 -4.75 4.23 -27.82
N ALA A 28 -5.58 3.33 -27.28
CA ALA A 28 -6.62 3.73 -26.34
C ALA A 28 -5.94 4.58 -25.26
N ALA A 29 -6.49 5.77 -25.00
CA ALA A 29 -5.98 6.63 -23.95
C ALA A 29 -6.06 5.85 -22.63
N LEU A 30 -4.94 5.79 -21.91
CA LEU A 30 -4.86 5.12 -20.61
C LEU A 30 -5.84 5.83 -19.67
N ASN A 31 -6.76 5.07 -19.07
CA ASN A 31 -7.69 5.61 -18.07
C ASN A 31 -7.19 5.24 -16.67
N ASP A 32 -7.50 6.04 -15.64
CA ASP A 32 -7.08 5.74 -14.27
C ASP A 32 -7.62 4.39 -13.77
N SER A 33 -8.79 4.00 -14.26
CA SER A 33 -9.39 2.68 -13.99
C SER A 33 -8.54 1.50 -14.46
N ASP A 34 -7.63 1.72 -15.41
CA ASP A 34 -6.71 0.70 -15.89
C ASP A 34 -5.60 0.34 -14.89
N TYR A 35 -5.41 1.15 -13.86
CA TYR A 35 -4.44 0.93 -12.78
C TYR A 35 -5.10 0.36 -11.52
N ILE A 36 -6.38 0.03 -11.58
CA ILE A 36 -7.11 -0.60 -10.48
C ILE A 36 -6.99 -2.11 -10.62
N VAL A 37 -6.45 -2.76 -9.57
CA VAL A 37 -6.37 -4.23 -9.50
C VAL A 37 -7.76 -4.84 -9.44
N GLN A 38 -7.88 -6.04 -10.02
CA GLN A 38 -9.14 -6.79 -10.05
C GLN A 38 -9.05 -7.99 -9.12
N GLU A 39 -10.20 -8.55 -8.73
CA GLU A 39 -10.28 -9.78 -7.92
C GLU A 39 -9.49 -9.66 -6.60
N LEU A 40 -9.54 -8.49 -5.95
CA LEU A 40 -8.95 -8.30 -4.62
C LEU A 40 -9.76 -9.09 -3.59
N GLU A 41 -9.11 -10.05 -2.97
CA GLU A 41 -9.68 -10.99 -2.01
C GLU A 41 -8.80 -11.04 -0.77
N VAL A 42 -9.44 -11.25 0.38
CA VAL A 42 -8.77 -11.47 1.67
C VAL A 42 -9.28 -12.79 2.24
N ASN A 43 -8.35 -13.71 2.47
CA ASN A 43 -8.64 -15.04 3.01
C ASN A 43 -7.89 -15.24 4.33
N ASP A 44 -8.51 -15.96 5.24
CA ASP A 44 -7.88 -16.31 6.52
C ASP A 44 -6.77 -17.36 6.32
N VAL A 45 -5.76 -17.34 7.18
CA VAL A 45 -4.70 -18.37 7.17
C VAL A 45 -5.19 -19.57 8.00
N PRO A 46 -5.32 -20.77 7.41
CA PRO A 46 -5.81 -21.91 8.15
C PRO A 46 -4.83 -22.34 9.24
N ASN A 47 -5.38 -22.70 10.41
CA ASN A 47 -4.64 -23.24 11.57
C ASN A 47 -3.57 -22.28 12.15
N ASP A 48 -3.78 -20.97 12.09
CA ASP A 48 -2.92 -19.99 12.74
C ASP A 48 -3.46 -19.59 14.14
N ASP A 49 -2.92 -18.52 14.74
CA ASP A 49 -3.39 -17.98 16.02
C ASP A 49 -4.57 -16.99 15.90
N GLY A 50 -5.31 -17.06 14.79
CA GLY A 50 -6.47 -16.23 14.46
C GLY A 50 -6.12 -14.81 14.00
N SER A 51 -4.90 -14.57 13.50
CA SER A 51 -4.42 -13.20 13.22
C SER A 51 -3.68 -13.03 11.89
N GLY A 52 -3.67 -14.06 11.06
CA GLY A 52 -3.00 -14.10 9.78
C GLY A 52 -3.99 -14.00 8.63
N LEU A 53 -3.78 -13.03 7.75
CA LEU A 53 -4.59 -12.86 6.55
C LEU A 53 -3.71 -12.97 5.29
N ILE A 54 -4.27 -13.59 4.25
CA ILE A 54 -3.70 -13.65 2.90
C ILE A 54 -4.51 -12.72 2.01
N ILE A 55 -3.86 -11.68 1.51
CA ILE A 55 -4.43 -10.76 0.54
C ILE A 55 -3.99 -11.19 -0.85
N SER A 56 -4.92 -11.34 -1.78
CA SER A 56 -4.61 -11.73 -3.15
C SER A 56 -5.39 -10.93 -4.18
N TRP A 57 -4.79 -10.71 -5.35
CA TRP A 57 -5.44 -9.98 -6.46
C TRP A 57 -4.85 -10.42 -7.80
N LYS A 58 -5.57 -10.11 -8.88
CA LYS A 58 -5.08 -10.29 -10.24
C LYS A 58 -4.08 -9.17 -10.59
N PRO A 59 -2.84 -9.49 -10.99
CA PRO A 59 -1.87 -8.47 -11.33
C PRO A 59 -2.30 -7.67 -12.57
N LEU A 60 -1.97 -6.38 -12.55
CA LEU A 60 -2.02 -5.53 -13.73
C LEU A 60 -1.13 -6.09 -14.84
N PRO A 61 -1.55 -5.95 -16.11
CA PRO A 61 -0.79 -6.42 -17.25
C PRO A 61 0.55 -5.68 -17.36
N LYS A 62 1.60 -6.37 -17.85
CA LYS A 62 2.99 -5.85 -17.90
C LYS A 62 3.10 -4.53 -18.70
N GLU A 63 2.19 -4.30 -19.63
CA GLU A 63 2.07 -3.09 -20.44
C GLU A 63 1.87 -1.83 -19.59
N ARG A 64 1.36 -1.98 -18.36
CA ARG A 64 1.24 -0.88 -17.37
C ARG A 64 2.56 -0.49 -16.73
N ARG A 65 3.61 -1.33 -16.84
CA ARG A 65 4.99 -1.07 -16.40
C ARG A 65 5.11 -0.58 -14.96
N ILE A 66 4.25 -1.07 -14.07
CA ILE A 66 4.36 -0.77 -12.64
C ILE A 66 5.67 -1.35 -12.07
N ILE A 67 6.19 -0.70 -11.04
CA ILE A 67 7.44 -1.11 -10.36
C ILE A 67 7.19 -1.80 -9.03
N GLU A 68 6.04 -1.58 -8.40
CA GLU A 68 5.66 -2.19 -7.13
C GLU A 68 4.14 -2.14 -6.93
N TYR A 69 3.61 -3.09 -6.16
CA TYR A 69 2.32 -2.98 -5.48
C TYR A 69 2.57 -2.59 -4.03
N ARG A 70 1.73 -1.73 -3.45
CA ARG A 70 1.79 -1.41 -2.02
C ARG A 70 0.51 -1.83 -1.35
N VAL A 71 0.61 -2.55 -0.25
CA VAL A 71 -0.57 -3.01 0.49
C VAL A 71 -0.82 -2.07 1.65
N TYR A 72 -2.05 -1.63 1.78
CA TYR A 72 -2.51 -0.72 2.83
C TYR A 72 -3.57 -1.38 3.69
N ARG A 73 -3.53 -1.07 5.00
CA ARG A 73 -4.48 -1.60 5.98
C ARG A 73 -4.99 -0.51 6.90
N GLY A 74 -6.29 -0.53 7.16
CA GLY A 74 -6.99 0.36 8.08
C GLY A 74 -7.90 -0.41 9.03
N VAL A 75 -8.28 0.24 10.13
CA VAL A 75 -9.38 -0.20 11.01
C VAL A 75 -10.71 0.45 10.60
N THR A 76 -10.63 1.42 9.68
CA THR A 76 -11.73 2.08 8.99
C THR A 76 -11.36 2.20 7.51
N PRO A 77 -12.34 2.29 6.60
CA PRO A 77 -12.07 2.48 5.17
C PRO A 77 -11.45 3.86 4.85
N ASP A 78 -11.64 4.87 5.71
CA ASP A 78 -11.18 6.23 5.47
C ASP A 78 -9.70 6.47 5.86
N THR A 79 -9.06 5.50 6.52
CA THR A 79 -7.69 5.67 7.01
C THR A 79 -6.91 4.36 6.93
N LEU A 80 -6.21 4.19 5.82
CA LEU A 80 -5.37 3.03 5.54
C LEU A 80 -3.89 3.43 5.55
N PHE A 81 -3.06 2.63 6.18
CA PHE A 81 -1.61 2.85 6.27
C PHE A 81 -0.86 1.75 5.53
N ALA A 82 0.24 2.11 4.85
CA ALA A 82 1.09 1.13 4.18
C ALA A 82 1.61 0.09 5.20
N ILE A 83 1.45 -1.19 4.88
CA ILE A 83 1.94 -2.32 5.68
C ILE A 83 3.03 -3.12 4.98
N GLY A 84 3.16 -2.96 3.66
CA GLY A 84 4.19 -3.63 2.90
C GLY A 84 4.09 -3.34 1.41
N LYS A 85 4.98 -3.98 0.64
CA LYS A 85 5.03 -3.84 -0.80
C LYS A 85 5.56 -5.09 -1.47
N ILE A 86 5.25 -5.24 -2.75
CA ILE A 86 5.74 -6.30 -3.62
C ILE A 86 6.36 -5.63 -4.85
N ASP A 87 7.66 -5.78 -5.02
CA ASP A 87 8.38 -5.22 -6.17
C ASP A 87 8.06 -6.02 -7.45
N VAL A 88 7.92 -5.32 -8.57
CA VAL A 88 7.53 -5.89 -9.87
C VAL A 88 8.60 -5.57 -10.91
N ASN A 89 9.00 -6.58 -11.68
CA ASN A 89 9.88 -6.36 -12.82
C ASN A 89 9.10 -5.74 -13.98
N VAL A 90 9.43 -4.51 -14.36
CA VAL A 90 8.74 -3.75 -15.42
C VAL A 90 8.76 -4.42 -16.79
N LYS A 91 9.70 -5.33 -17.07
CA LYS A 91 9.84 -6.00 -18.37
C LYS A 91 8.97 -7.24 -18.45
N THR A 92 8.90 -8.02 -17.37
CA THR A 92 8.23 -9.32 -17.35
C THR A 92 6.88 -9.28 -16.64
N GLY A 93 6.61 -8.25 -15.83
CA GLY A 93 5.45 -8.22 -14.94
C GLY A 93 5.53 -9.25 -13.82
N VAL A 94 4.37 -9.65 -13.31
CA VAL A 94 4.22 -10.78 -12.38
C VAL A 94 3.97 -12.06 -13.20
N PRO A 95 4.73 -13.14 -13.00
CA PRO A 95 4.64 -14.35 -13.83
C PRO A 95 3.43 -15.26 -13.54
N GLY A 96 2.48 -14.87 -12.68
CA GLY A 96 1.33 -15.69 -12.28
C GLY A 96 0.00 -14.93 -12.32
N ASP A 97 -1.10 -15.68 -12.27
CA ASP A 97 -2.46 -15.13 -12.39
C ASP A 97 -2.94 -14.39 -11.13
N LYS A 98 -2.34 -14.67 -9.98
CA LYS A 98 -2.58 -13.99 -8.71
C LYS A 98 -1.29 -13.57 -8.05
N VAL A 99 -1.33 -12.41 -7.40
CA VAL A 99 -0.31 -11.94 -6.44
C VAL A 99 -0.82 -12.27 -5.04
N TYR A 100 0.10 -12.58 -4.12
CA TYR A 100 -0.21 -12.86 -2.72
C TYR A 100 0.62 -11.98 -1.79
N PHE A 101 -0.02 -11.43 -0.77
CA PHE A 101 0.61 -10.72 0.34
C PHE A 101 0.16 -11.35 1.66
N TYR A 102 1.11 -11.67 2.53
CA TYR A 102 0.85 -12.35 3.81
C TYR A 102 0.97 -11.36 4.97
N ASP A 103 -0.15 -11.06 5.61
CA ASP A 103 -0.23 -10.21 6.80
C ASP A 103 -0.38 -11.07 8.05
N THR A 104 0.69 -11.80 8.39
CA THR A 104 0.69 -12.83 9.44
C THR A 104 1.62 -12.53 10.61
N ALA A 105 2.59 -11.63 10.41
CA ALA A 105 3.63 -11.33 11.38
C ALA A 105 3.44 -9.93 12.00
N PHE A 106 4.24 -9.65 13.02
CA PHE A 106 4.40 -8.30 13.52
C PHE A 106 5.01 -7.42 12.42
N ASN A 107 4.26 -6.40 11.99
CA ASN A 107 4.74 -5.38 11.05
C ASN A 107 4.93 -4.03 11.75
N SER A 108 5.68 -3.12 11.11
CA SER A 108 6.03 -1.84 11.74
C SER A 108 4.77 -1.04 12.07
N PHE A 109 4.66 -0.59 13.31
CA PHE A 109 3.63 0.34 13.73
C PHE A 109 4.21 1.75 13.86
N LEU A 110 5.21 1.92 14.72
CA LEU A 110 5.88 3.19 14.94
C LEU A 110 7.35 2.92 15.25
N ASP A 111 8.25 3.61 14.57
CA ASP A 111 9.68 3.50 14.82
C ASP A 111 10.34 4.89 14.80
N ILE A 112 11.67 4.92 14.88
CA ILE A 112 12.46 6.15 14.84
C ILE A 112 12.33 6.91 13.51
N THR A 113 11.95 6.23 12.43
CA THR A 113 11.78 6.77 11.08
C THR A 113 10.40 7.36 10.86
N ALA A 114 9.44 7.05 11.75
CA ALA A 114 8.07 7.54 11.69
C ALA A 114 8.01 9.08 11.68
N ARG A 115 7.12 9.60 10.83
CA ARG A 115 6.97 11.04 10.61
C ARG A 115 6.32 11.70 11.82
N GLY A 116 6.63 12.97 12.07
CA GLY A 116 6.03 13.72 13.19
C GLY A 116 4.53 13.99 13.00
N LYS A 117 4.07 14.06 11.75
CA LYS A 117 2.66 14.29 11.39
C LYS A 117 2.21 13.32 10.30
N MET A 118 0.90 13.11 10.22
CA MET A 118 0.27 12.29 9.19
C MET A 118 0.62 12.81 7.79
N LYS A 119 0.89 11.89 6.85
CA LYS A 119 1.25 12.22 5.48
C LYS A 119 0.60 11.24 4.51
N THR A 120 -0.15 11.80 3.56
CA THR A 120 -0.76 11.03 2.47
C THR A 120 0.30 10.40 1.57
N GLU A 121 -0.10 9.32 0.90
CA GLU A 121 0.75 8.67 -0.08
C GLU A 121 1.09 9.62 -1.24
N LYS A 122 2.29 9.43 -1.83
CA LYS A 122 2.70 10.24 -3.00
C LYS A 122 1.72 9.97 -4.15
N GLY A 123 1.19 11.04 -4.76
CA GLY A 123 0.25 10.94 -5.88
C GLY A 123 -1.21 10.85 -5.47
N GLN A 124 -1.51 10.69 -4.18
CA GLN A 124 -2.89 10.71 -3.68
C GLN A 124 -3.35 12.14 -3.38
N PRO A 125 -4.66 12.45 -3.53
CA PRO A 125 -5.25 13.69 -3.06
C PRO A 125 -4.97 13.91 -1.58
N LYS A 126 -4.93 15.18 -1.13
CA LYS A 126 -4.73 15.51 0.29
C LYS A 126 -5.81 14.94 1.21
N THR A 127 -7.00 14.69 0.67
CA THR A 127 -8.17 14.13 1.35
C THR A 127 -8.38 12.64 1.05
N GLY A 128 -7.41 11.97 0.40
CA GLY A 128 -7.49 10.54 0.11
C GLY A 128 -7.28 9.69 1.37
N PRO A 129 -7.79 8.44 1.39
CA PRO A 129 -7.77 7.59 2.58
C PRO A 129 -6.43 6.88 2.82
N ILE A 130 -5.46 7.06 1.92
CA ILE A 130 -4.22 6.29 1.88
C ILE A 130 -3.03 7.10 2.41
N TYR A 131 -2.38 6.56 3.44
CA TYR A 131 -1.28 7.18 4.15
C TYR A 131 -0.03 6.30 4.16
N ARG A 132 1.15 6.94 4.24
CA ARG A 132 2.44 6.23 4.16
C ARG A 132 2.77 5.36 5.38
N GLY A 133 2.18 5.67 6.53
CA GLY A 133 2.49 5.03 7.81
C GLY A 133 1.99 5.86 8.99
N TYR A 134 1.97 5.27 10.18
CA TYR A 134 1.50 5.94 11.39
C TYR A 134 2.45 7.09 11.78
N PRO A 135 1.91 8.25 12.18
CA PRO A 135 2.73 9.34 12.68
C PRO A 135 3.13 9.12 14.15
N ARG A 136 4.15 9.85 14.60
CA ARG A 136 4.50 9.97 16.02
C ARG A 136 3.54 10.86 16.82
N ASP A 137 2.53 11.40 16.16
CA ASP A 137 1.45 12.13 16.79
C ASP A 137 0.57 11.16 17.60
N ILE A 138 0.64 11.27 18.92
CA ILE A 138 -0.06 10.36 19.83
C ILE A 138 -1.58 10.54 19.78
N SER A 139 -2.07 11.72 19.39
CA SER A 139 -3.50 11.96 19.23
C SER A 139 -4.12 11.11 18.12
N ILE A 140 -3.30 10.74 17.13
CA ILE A 140 -3.67 9.90 16.00
C ILE A 140 -3.35 8.43 16.30
N THR A 141 -2.13 8.15 16.72
CA THR A 141 -1.62 6.77 16.85
C THR A 141 -2.05 6.10 18.15
N GLY A 142 -2.22 6.85 19.24
CA GLY A 142 -2.64 6.32 20.54
C GLY A 142 -3.97 5.57 20.49
N PRO A 143 -5.05 6.16 19.93
CA PRO A 143 -6.33 5.48 19.77
C PRO A 143 -6.28 4.19 18.94
N GLN A 144 -5.23 4.01 18.13
CA GLN A 144 -5.06 2.86 17.24
C GLN A 144 -4.42 1.66 17.95
N LEU A 145 -3.76 1.86 19.09
CA LEU A 145 -3.11 0.80 19.87
C LEU A 145 -4.09 -0.30 20.27
N LYS A 146 -5.32 0.06 20.65
CA LYS A 146 -6.38 -0.90 21.06
C LYS A 146 -6.86 -1.80 19.91
N ASN A 147 -6.46 -1.52 18.68
CA ASN A 147 -6.90 -2.26 17.49
C ASN A 147 -5.92 -3.34 17.05
N TYR A 148 -4.83 -3.54 17.78
CA TYR A 148 -3.77 -4.48 17.43
C TYR A 148 -3.15 -5.10 18.68
N LYS A 149 -2.51 -6.27 18.53
CA LYS A 149 -1.53 -6.74 19.50
C LYS A 149 -0.25 -5.92 19.29
N ILE A 150 0.24 -5.25 20.33
CA ILE A 150 1.39 -4.34 20.24
C ILE A 150 2.61 -4.97 20.90
N LEU A 151 3.72 -5.00 20.18
CA LEU A 151 5.04 -5.34 20.69
C LEU A 151 5.89 -4.08 20.76
N GLY A 152 6.19 -3.62 21.97
CA GLY A 152 7.15 -2.55 22.22
C GLY A 152 8.56 -3.10 22.41
N VAL A 153 9.51 -2.59 21.63
CA VAL A 153 10.93 -2.93 21.72
C VAL A 153 11.70 -1.71 22.18
N ILE A 154 12.43 -1.89 23.28
CA ILE A 154 13.23 -0.85 23.92
C ILE A 154 14.66 -1.36 23.94
N PRO A 155 15.64 -0.64 23.36
CA PRO A 155 17.04 -1.03 23.50
C PRO A 155 17.45 -1.01 24.98
N ASP A 156 18.19 -2.03 25.44
CA ASP A 156 18.59 -2.16 26.86
C ASP A 156 19.26 -0.90 27.41
N LYS A 157 20.13 -0.28 26.61
CA LYS A 157 20.82 0.98 26.96
C LYS A 157 19.86 2.16 27.20
N ASP A 158 18.68 2.13 26.60
CA ASP A 158 17.67 3.19 26.71
C ASP A 158 16.68 2.91 27.83
N TYR A 159 16.47 1.62 28.17
CA TYR A 159 15.51 1.18 29.19
C TYR A 159 15.79 1.79 30.56
N PHE A 160 17.04 1.77 31.02
CA PHE A 160 17.40 2.23 32.35
C PHE A 160 17.62 3.76 32.43
N PHE A 161 18.15 4.38 31.38
CA PHE A 161 18.68 5.75 31.46
C PHE A 161 17.83 6.81 30.75
N LYS A 162 16.83 6.42 29.95
CA LYS A 162 15.97 7.37 29.21
C LYS A 162 14.52 7.38 29.67
N ASN A 163 14.22 6.75 30.79
CA ASN A 163 12.93 6.90 31.45
C ASN A 163 12.88 8.22 32.23
N HIS A 164 11.67 8.73 32.42
CA HIS A 164 11.40 9.92 33.21
C HIS A 164 10.19 9.65 34.09
N LYS A 165 10.21 10.12 35.32
CA LYS A 165 9.06 10.05 36.21
C LYS A 165 7.92 10.89 35.63
N ILE A 166 6.76 10.28 35.44
CA ILE A 166 5.52 10.96 35.07
C ILE A 166 4.54 10.75 36.20
N GLU A 167 3.98 11.85 36.69
CA GLU A 167 2.94 11.83 37.72
C GLU A 167 1.62 12.19 37.05
N GLN A 168 0.59 11.40 37.31
CA GLN A 168 -0.75 11.63 36.79
C GLN A 168 -1.75 11.48 37.93
N ASP A 169 -2.57 12.50 38.10
CA ASP A 169 -3.66 12.48 39.07
C ASP A 169 -4.84 11.75 38.43
N GLU A 170 -5.26 10.63 39.04
CA GLU A 170 -6.46 9.88 38.67
C GLU A 170 -7.45 9.94 39.83
N GLY A 171 -8.31 10.96 39.81
CA GLY A 171 -9.20 11.27 40.92
C GLY A 171 -8.41 11.78 42.12
N ASP A 172 -8.59 11.14 43.28
CA ASP A 172 -7.90 11.49 44.53
C ASP A 172 -6.55 10.78 44.70
N GLU A 173 -6.18 9.88 43.77
CA GLU A 173 -4.93 9.13 43.82
C GLU A 173 -3.90 9.67 42.83
N LYS A 174 -2.66 9.83 43.31
CA LYS A 174 -1.52 10.20 42.48
C LYS A 174 -0.78 8.95 42.01
N ARG A 175 -0.88 8.65 40.72
CA ARG A 175 -0.14 7.54 40.11
C ARG A 175 1.19 8.00 39.53
N VAL A 176 2.22 7.20 39.76
CA VAL A 176 3.57 7.46 39.28
C VAL A 176 3.94 6.41 38.24
N TYR A 177 4.31 6.87 37.05
CA TYR A 177 4.69 6.04 35.92
C TYR A 177 6.16 6.29 35.50
N ALA A 178 6.79 5.26 34.95
CA ALA A 178 8.05 5.39 34.22
C ALA A 178 7.74 5.74 32.76
N GLY A 179 7.70 7.03 32.45
CA GLY A 179 7.44 7.52 31.11
C GLY A 179 8.68 7.40 30.22
N MET A 180 8.47 7.13 28.93
CA MET A 180 9.53 7.15 27.94
C MET A 180 9.06 7.85 26.67
N LYS A 181 9.97 8.59 26.03
CA LYS A 181 9.69 9.26 24.76
C LYS A 181 9.47 8.21 23.67
N LEU A 182 8.41 8.36 22.88
CA LEU A 182 8.08 7.46 21.76
C LEU A 182 9.25 7.20 20.81
N ARG A 183 10.14 8.17 20.58
CA ARG A 183 11.35 7.99 19.74
C ARG A 183 12.37 6.98 20.27
N ASN A 184 12.24 6.53 21.52
CA ASN A 184 13.10 5.53 22.15
C ASN A 184 12.45 4.14 22.17
N ILE A 185 11.23 4.01 21.63
CA ILE A 185 10.48 2.76 21.55
C ILE A 185 10.19 2.48 20.09
N SER A 186 10.52 1.27 19.63
CA SER A 186 9.99 0.77 18.37
C SER A 186 8.77 -0.09 18.69
N MET A 187 7.64 0.21 18.08
CA MET A 187 6.40 -0.54 18.23
C MET A 187 6.11 -1.30 16.94
N TYR A 188 5.80 -2.56 17.09
CA TYR A 188 5.29 -3.43 16.04
C TYR A 188 3.86 -3.84 16.38
N LYS A 189 3.09 -4.15 15.35
CA LYS A 189 1.69 -4.55 15.50
C LYS A 189 1.39 -5.86 14.81
N LYS A 190 0.50 -6.64 15.40
CA LYS A 190 -0.13 -7.83 14.81
C LYS A 190 -1.65 -7.69 14.90
N LEU A 191 -2.40 -8.36 14.03
CA LEU A 191 -3.85 -8.33 14.05
C LEU A 191 -4.40 -8.95 15.34
N LEU A 192 -5.58 -8.49 15.73
CA LEU A 192 -6.42 -9.14 16.72
C LEU A 192 -7.34 -10.14 16.02
N ASP A 193 -7.67 -11.21 16.72
CA ASP A 193 -8.68 -12.17 16.31
C ASP A 193 -10.07 -11.55 16.32
N ASN A 194 -10.96 -12.04 15.44
CA ASN A 194 -12.36 -11.62 15.35
C ASN A 194 -12.57 -10.10 15.22
N LYS A 195 -11.63 -9.40 14.57
CA LYS A 195 -11.69 -7.96 14.35
C LYS A 195 -11.68 -7.64 12.86
N GLU A 196 -12.56 -6.73 12.46
CA GLU A 196 -12.64 -6.26 11.09
C GLU A 196 -11.49 -5.31 10.75
N TYR A 197 -10.91 -5.51 9.58
CA TYR A 197 -9.87 -4.68 8.98
C TYR A 197 -10.17 -4.44 7.51
N TYR A 198 -9.74 -3.28 7.01
CA TYR A 198 -9.97 -2.84 5.63
C TYR A 198 -8.63 -2.85 4.88
N TYR A 199 -8.64 -3.32 3.64
CA TYR A 199 -7.45 -3.46 2.80
C TYR A 199 -7.63 -2.80 1.44
N THR A 200 -6.53 -2.29 0.87
CA THR A 200 -6.43 -1.86 -0.52
C THR A 200 -5.00 -2.02 -1.03
N VAL A 201 -4.83 -2.03 -2.35
CA VAL A 201 -3.55 -2.24 -3.06
C VAL A 201 -3.35 -1.17 -4.13
#